data_AF-A0A2E9A6J3-F1
#
_entry.id   AF-A0A2E9A6J3-F1
#
_cell.length_a   1.000
_cell.length_b   1.000
_cell.length_c   1.000
_cell.angle_alpha   90.00
_cell.angle_beta   90.00
_cell.angle_gamma   90.00
#
_symmetry.space_group_name_H-M   'P 1'
#
loop_
_entity.id
_entity.type
_entity.pdbx_description
1 polymer ?
#
loop_
_entity_poly.entity_id
_entity_poly.type
_entity_poly.pdbx_seq_one_letter_code
_entity_poly.pdbx_strand_id
1 'polypeptide(L)'
;MIRINSRFLGYFSALGAAACYGLVPVLGKLIISEEVPALVVSALSMFIGASVLSTIFHRHVWKDRNLFGMNGLVFCVLAGVAATWGVTAFYFAITHSPVVQVSPLIALHPLVAIIFTHIFLQKMEKVTKRVVFGAILVVGGVVVIVIQNLI
;
A
#
# COMPACT_ATOMS: atom_id res chain seq x y z
N MET A 1 -25.73 0.72 19.62
CA MET A 1 -24.30 1.07 19.80
C MET A 1 -23.52 -0.22 20.03
N ILE A 2 -23.10 -0.90 18.95
CA ILE A 2 -22.48 -2.24 19.04
C ILE A 2 -20.99 -2.06 19.33
N ARG A 3 -20.56 -2.34 20.57
CA ARG A 3 -19.14 -2.51 20.92
C ARG A 3 -18.66 -3.84 20.31
N ILE A 4 -18.38 -3.85 19.02
CA ILE A 4 -17.61 -4.95 18.41
C ILE A 4 -16.23 -4.92 19.08
N ASN A 5 -15.81 -6.06 19.63
CA ASN A 5 -14.52 -6.22 20.28
C ASN A 5 -13.41 -5.74 19.33
N SER A 6 -12.76 -4.62 19.65
CA SER A 6 -11.85 -3.87 18.76
C SER A 6 -10.76 -4.75 18.10
N ARG A 7 -10.33 -5.79 18.82
CA ARG A 7 -9.35 -6.78 18.33
C ARG A 7 -9.91 -7.67 17.20
N PHE A 8 -11.14 -8.16 17.33
CA PHE A 8 -11.77 -8.99 16.30
C PHE A 8 -12.04 -8.19 15.03
N LEU A 9 -12.52 -6.95 15.17
CA LEU A 9 -12.72 -6.06 14.01
C LEU A 9 -11.40 -5.76 13.30
N GLY A 10 -10.31 -5.60 14.05
CA GLY A 10 -8.95 -5.50 13.51
C GLY A 10 -8.52 -6.74 12.71
N TYR A 11 -8.71 -7.95 13.25
CA TYR A 11 -8.35 -9.17 12.53
C TYR A 11 -9.19 -9.40 11.28
N PHE A 12 -10.51 -9.17 11.34
CA PHE A 12 -11.37 -9.30 10.17
C PHE A 12 -11.03 -8.29 9.07
N SER A 13 -10.75 -7.03 9.45
CA SER A 13 -10.31 -6.01 8.48
C SER A 13 -8.94 -6.34 7.89
N ALA A 14 -8.01 -6.89 8.67
CA ALA A 14 -6.71 -7.34 8.15
C ALA A 14 -6.84 -8.50 7.16
N LEU A 15 -7.69 -9.50 7.45
CA LEU A 15 -7.98 -10.60 6.54
C LEU A 15 -8.66 -10.13 5.26
N GLY A 16 -9.66 -9.25 5.38
CA GLY A 16 -10.33 -8.65 4.22
C GLY A 16 -9.35 -7.85 3.35
N ALA A 17 -8.49 -7.05 3.98
CA ALA A 17 -7.45 -6.31 3.28
C ALA A 17 -6.48 -7.27 2.57
N ALA A 18 -5.99 -8.32 3.23
CA ALA A 18 -5.09 -9.29 2.64
C ALA A 18 -5.70 -9.99 1.40
N ALA A 19 -6.98 -10.36 1.48
CA ALA A 19 -7.71 -10.94 0.34
C ALA A 19 -7.82 -9.94 -0.82
N CYS A 20 -8.21 -8.69 -0.56
CA CYS A 20 -8.27 -7.65 -1.58
C CYS A 20 -6.90 -7.40 -2.22
N TYR A 21 -5.85 -7.19 -1.42
CA TYR A 21 -4.49 -6.92 -1.90
C TYR A 21 -3.89 -8.09 -2.68
N GLY A 22 -4.23 -9.33 -2.33
CA GLY A 22 -3.82 -10.51 -3.10
C GLY A 22 -4.46 -10.60 -4.49
N LEU A 23 -5.69 -10.10 -4.65
CA LEU A 23 -6.41 -10.12 -5.93
C LEU A 23 -6.00 -8.99 -6.89
N VAL A 24 -5.58 -7.84 -6.36
CA VAL A 24 -5.19 -6.66 -7.16
C VAL A 24 -4.21 -6.98 -8.30
N PRO A 25 -3.07 -7.65 -8.10
CA PRO A 25 -2.11 -7.89 -9.18
C PRO A 25 -2.65 -8.84 -10.26
N VAL A 26 -3.49 -9.81 -9.89
CA VAL A 26 -4.10 -10.77 -10.81
C VAL A 26 -5.18 -10.08 -11.66
N LEU A 27 -6.12 -9.41 -11.00
CA LEU A 27 -7.18 -8.66 -11.68
C LEU A 27 -6.62 -7.52 -12.51
N GLY A 28 -5.62 -6.80 -11.98
CA GLY A 28 -4.94 -5.71 -12.69
C GLY A 28 -4.35 -6.18 -14.01
N LYS A 29 -3.70 -7.35 -14.04
CA LYS A 29 -3.16 -7.90 -15.28
C LYS A 29 -4.25 -8.40 -16.26
N LEU A 30 -5.40 -8.87 -15.75
CA LEU A 30 -6.53 -9.24 -16.60
C LEU A 30 -7.22 -8.03 -17.24
N ILE A 31 -7.28 -6.91 -16.51
CA ILE A 31 -7.92 -5.67 -16.97
C ILE A 31 -7.03 -4.94 -17.98
N ILE A 32 -5.71 -5.00 -17.81
CA ILE A 32 -4.75 -4.40 -18.76
C ILE A 32 -4.72 -5.26 -20.03
N SER A 33 -5.45 -4.82 -21.04
CA SER A 33 -5.44 -5.33 -22.41
C SER A 33 -4.95 -4.22 -23.35
N GLU A 34 -4.71 -4.52 -24.63
CA GLU A 34 -4.26 -3.50 -25.60
C GLU A 34 -5.18 -2.25 -25.65
N GLU A 35 -6.47 -2.43 -25.33
CA GLU A 35 -7.46 -1.35 -25.32
C GLU A 35 -7.49 -0.52 -24.03
N VAL A 36 -6.89 -0.98 -22.93
CA VAL A 36 -6.95 -0.31 -21.62
C VAL A 36 -5.54 -0.04 -21.09
N PRO A 37 -5.02 1.19 -21.26
CA PRO A 37 -3.71 1.58 -20.75
C PRO A 37 -3.62 1.46 -19.22
N ALA A 38 -2.46 1.07 -18.71
CA ALA A 38 -2.16 1.00 -17.26
C ALA A 38 -2.50 2.30 -16.51
N LEU A 39 -2.35 3.45 -17.18
CA LEU A 39 -2.67 4.77 -16.64
C LEU A 39 -4.17 4.96 -16.37
N VAL A 40 -5.03 4.41 -17.23
CA VAL A 40 -6.49 4.46 -17.04
C VAL A 40 -6.89 3.61 -15.84
N VAL A 41 -6.29 2.43 -15.70
CA VAL A 41 -6.54 1.53 -14.57
C VAL A 41 -6.10 2.16 -13.24
N SER A 42 -4.92 2.79 -13.20
CA SER A 42 -4.41 3.45 -12.00
C SER A 42 -5.26 4.67 -11.61
N ALA A 43 -5.69 5.48 -12.58
CA ALA A 43 -6.54 6.64 -12.37
C ALA A 43 -7.92 6.24 -11.85
N LEU A 44 -8.58 5.25 -12.46
CA LEU A 44 -9.88 4.75 -11.99
C LEU A 44 -9.79 4.13 -10.60
N SER A 45 -8.75 3.33 -10.34
CA SER A 45 -8.52 2.73 -9.01
C SER A 45 -8.37 3.80 -7.93
N MET A 46 -7.59 4.84 -8.19
CA MET A 46 -7.39 5.97 -7.27
C MET A 46 -8.67 6.78 -7.09
N PHE A 47 -9.41 7.04 -8.16
CA PHE A 47 -10.66 7.79 -8.09
C PHE A 47 -11.73 7.08 -7.28
N ILE A 48 -11.94 5.78 -7.53
CA ILE A 48 -12.89 4.95 -6.78
C ILE A 48 -12.42 4.83 -5.32
N GLY A 49 -11.15 4.53 -5.09
CA GLY A 49 -10.58 4.42 -3.74
C GLY A 49 -10.73 5.70 -2.93
N ALA A 50 -10.42 6.86 -3.52
CA ALA A 50 -10.60 8.17 -2.90
C ALA A 50 -12.08 8.48 -2.63
N SER A 51 -12.98 8.14 -3.55
CA SER A 51 -14.43 8.37 -3.39
C SER A 51 -15.02 7.52 -2.25
N VAL A 52 -14.64 6.24 -2.17
CA VAL A 52 -15.07 5.34 -1.09
C VAL A 52 -14.49 5.79 0.26
N LEU A 53 -13.21 6.13 0.30
CA LEU A 53 -12.58 6.59 1.54
C LEU A 53 -13.17 7.93 2.00
N SER A 54 -13.42 8.84 1.07
CA SER A 54 -14.05 10.14 1.33
C SER A 54 -15.46 9.97 1.91
N THR A 55 -16.31 9.11 1.32
CA THR A 55 -17.67 8.90 1.83
C THR A 55 -17.68 8.32 3.25
N ILE A 56 -16.77 7.40 3.57
CA ILE A 56 -16.67 6.79 4.91
C ILE A 56 -16.10 7.77 5.94
N PHE A 57 -15.04 8.50 5.59
CA PHE A 57 -14.28 9.32 6.56
C PHE A 57 -14.60 10.82 6.53
N HIS A 58 -15.51 11.30 5.65
CA HIS A 58 -15.83 12.74 5.54
C HIS A 58 -16.10 13.39 6.90
N ARG A 59 -16.86 12.71 7.78
CA ARG A 59 -17.23 13.24 9.09
C ARG A 59 -16.05 13.36 10.06
N HIS A 60 -15.04 12.50 9.94
CA HIS A 60 -13.82 12.55 10.76
C HIS A 60 -12.90 13.68 10.29
N VAL A 61 -12.71 13.82 8.98
CA VAL A 61 -11.90 14.89 8.38
C VAL A 61 -12.45 16.28 8.74
N TRP A 62 -13.77 16.45 8.73
CA TRP A 62 -14.40 17.72 9.11
C TRP A 62 -14.22 18.07 10.60
N LYS A 63 -14.17 17.05 11.47
CA LYS A 63 -13.98 17.24 12.91
C LYS A 63 -12.53 17.58 13.25
N ASP A 64 -11.58 17.01 12.51
CA ASP A 64 -10.14 17.20 12.74
C ASP A 64 -9.54 18.35 11.91
N ARG A 65 -10.34 19.06 11.10
CA ARG A 65 -9.88 20.16 10.23
C ARG A 65 -9.10 21.25 10.97
N ASN A 66 -9.43 21.50 12.24
CA ASN A 66 -8.78 22.52 13.07
C ASN A 66 -7.44 22.03 13.68
N LEU A 67 -7.12 20.73 13.59
CA LEU A 67 -5.81 20.19 14.00
C LEU A 67 -4.77 20.25 12.88
N PHE A 68 -5.19 20.43 11.63
CA PHE A 68 -4.27 20.48 10.49
C PHE A 68 -3.70 21.89 10.32
N GLY A 69 -2.43 22.08 10.70
CA GLY A 69 -1.64 23.22 10.23
C GLY A 69 -1.26 23.09 8.75
N MET A 70 -0.91 24.20 8.09
CA MET A 70 -0.50 24.25 6.67
C MET A 70 0.58 23.20 6.33
N ASN A 71 1.53 22.98 7.25
CA ASN A 71 2.60 21.99 7.08
C ASN A 71 2.07 20.55 7.00
N GLY A 72 1.05 20.21 7.79
CA GLY A 72 0.43 18.88 7.76
C GLY A 72 -0.29 18.61 6.44
N LEU A 73 -0.96 19.64 5.90
CA LEU A 73 -1.58 19.59 4.58
C LEU A 73 -0.56 19.32 3.47
N VAL A 74 0.61 19.98 3.51
CA VAL A 74 1.68 19.74 2.54
C VAL A 74 2.16 18.28 2.59
N PHE A 75 2.38 17.73 3.78
CA PHE A 75 2.76 16.32 3.92
C PHE A 75 1.66 15.36 3.43
N CYS A 76 0.39 15.67 3.67
CA CYS A 76 -0.72 14.87 3.14
C CYS A 76 -0.77 14.89 1.61
N VAL A 77 -0.59 16.06 0.99
CA VAL A 77 -0.55 16.19 -0.48
C VAL A 77 0.64 15.43 -1.06
N LEU A 78 1.83 15.59 -0.47
CA LEU A 78 3.03 14.86 -0.89
C LEU A 78 2.85 13.34 -0.77
N ALA A 79 2.25 12.86 0.33
CA ALA A 79 1.95 11.45 0.51
C ALA A 79 0.95 10.94 -0.54
N GLY A 80 -0.08 11.74 -0.87
CA GLY A 80 -1.04 11.42 -1.93
C GLY A 80 -0.37 11.30 -3.29
N VAL A 81 0.45 12.29 -3.68
CA VAL A 81 1.18 12.28 -4.95
C VAL A 81 2.13 11.08 -5.02
N ALA A 82 2.88 10.80 -3.95
CA ALA A 82 3.76 9.64 -3.89
C ALA A 82 2.99 8.32 -4.02
N ALA A 83 1.81 8.20 -3.39
CA ALA A 83 0.97 7.01 -3.50
C ALA A 83 0.43 6.80 -4.92
N THR A 84 -0.07 7.86 -5.58
CA THR A 84 -0.54 7.79 -6.97
C THR A 84 0.59 7.41 -7.93
N TRP A 85 1.79 7.96 -7.72
CA TRP A 85 2.96 7.61 -8.52
C TRP A 85 3.37 6.15 -8.32
N GLY A 86 3.37 5.68 -7.07
CA GLY A 86 3.67 4.29 -6.74
C GLY A 86 2.70 3.30 -7.38
N VAL A 87 1.39 3.58 -7.34
CA VAL A 87 0.39 2.70 -7.97
C VAL A 87 0.49 2.73 -9.50
N THR A 88 0.80 3.88 -10.10
CA THR A 88 1.01 3.98 -11.55
C THR A 88 2.24 3.19 -11.99
N ALA A 89 3.36 3.30 -11.25
CA ALA A 89 4.57 2.52 -11.50
C ALA A 89 4.32 1.01 -11.34
N PHE A 90 3.53 0.62 -10.33
CA PHE A 90 3.11 -0.77 -10.14
C PHE A 90 2.32 -1.32 -11.34
N TYR A 91 1.30 -0.59 -11.78
CA TYR A 91 0.50 -1.02 -12.94
C TYR A 91 1.36 -1.09 -14.22
N PHE A 92 2.30 -0.17 -14.41
CA PHE A 92 3.24 -0.19 -15.53
C PHE A 92 4.18 -1.41 -15.49
N ALA A 93 4.65 -1.80 -14.29
CA ALA A 93 5.52 -2.96 -14.11
C ALA A 93 4.80 -4.28 -14.43
N ILE A 94 3.55 -4.45 -14.00
CA ILE A 94 2.78 -5.67 -14.33
C ILE A 94 2.39 -5.75 -15.81
N THR A 95 2.35 -4.63 -16.53
CA THR A 95 2.18 -4.62 -18.00
C THR A 95 3.43 -5.18 -18.70
N HIS A 96 4.63 -4.76 -18.29
CA HIS A 96 5.89 -5.13 -18.96
C HIS A 96 6.55 -6.40 -18.41
N SER A 97 6.10 -6.91 -17.27
CA SER A 97 6.72 -8.08 -16.62
C SER A 97 5.67 -9.05 -16.06
N PRO A 98 6.00 -10.35 -15.94
CA PRO A 98 5.12 -11.33 -15.31
C PRO A 98 4.79 -10.95 -13.86
N VAL A 99 3.53 -11.14 -13.45
CA VAL A 99 3.10 -10.85 -12.06
C VAL A 99 3.90 -11.67 -11.06
N VAL A 100 4.33 -12.88 -11.46
CA VAL A 100 5.15 -13.77 -10.62
C VAL A 100 6.52 -13.16 -10.27
N GLN A 101 7.06 -12.28 -11.13
CA GLN A 101 8.32 -11.56 -10.87
C GLN A 101 8.09 -10.24 -10.14
N VAL A 102 6.97 -9.57 -10.41
CA VAL A 102 6.64 -8.26 -9.83
C VAL A 102 6.13 -8.39 -8.38
N SER A 103 5.36 -9.44 -8.07
CA SER A 103 4.81 -9.66 -6.72
C SER A 103 5.87 -9.78 -5.61
N PRO A 104 6.98 -10.52 -5.80
CA PRO A 104 8.07 -10.55 -4.82
C PRO A 104 8.73 -9.17 -4.62
N LEU A 105 8.90 -8.38 -5.69
CA LEU A 105 9.47 -7.04 -5.59
C LEU A 105 8.62 -6.12 -4.71
N ILE A 106 7.30 -6.20 -4.81
CA ILE A 106 6.36 -5.43 -3.99
C ILE A 106 6.38 -5.88 -2.53
N ALA A 107 6.64 -7.16 -2.26
CA ALA A 107 6.79 -7.65 -0.90
C ALA A 107 8.00 -7.04 -0.17
N LEU A 108 8.88 -6.29 -0.86
CA LEU A 108 9.97 -5.51 -0.26
C LEU A 108 9.53 -4.15 0.31
N HIS A 109 8.26 -3.75 0.16
CA HIS A 109 7.73 -2.51 0.74
C HIS A 109 8.05 -2.31 2.24
N PRO A 110 8.08 -3.35 3.10
CA PRO A 110 8.48 -3.21 4.50
C PRO A 110 9.91 -2.68 4.70
N LEU A 111 10.86 -3.00 3.81
CA LEU A 111 12.21 -2.42 3.87
C LEU A 111 12.16 -0.92 3.64
N VAL A 112 11.46 -0.50 2.59
CA VAL A 112 11.29 0.91 2.25
C VAL A 112 10.60 1.63 3.41
N ALA A 113 9.55 1.03 3.98
CA ALA A 113 8.87 1.56 5.16
C ALA A 113 9.83 1.76 6.34
N ILE A 114 10.67 0.77 6.68
CA ILE A 114 11.65 0.89 7.78
C ILE A 114 12.66 2.01 7.52
N ILE A 115 13.14 2.14 6.29
CA ILE A 115 14.07 3.21 5.90
C ILE A 115 13.41 4.58 6.10
N PHE A 116 12.19 4.77 5.59
CA PHE A 116 11.45 6.02 5.75
C PHE A 116 11.08 6.29 7.21
N THR A 117 10.69 5.27 7.98
CA THR A 117 10.43 5.41 9.42
C THR A 117 11.69 5.84 10.16
N HIS A 118 12.85 5.31 9.76
CA HIS A 118 14.13 5.73 10.33
C HIS A 118 14.57 7.14 9.90
N ILE A 119 14.15 7.63 8.72
CA ILE A 119 14.51 8.99 8.29
C ILE A 119 13.55 10.04 8.87
N PHE A 120 12.25 9.77 8.86
CA PHE A 120 11.21 10.76 9.17
C PHE A 120 10.56 10.58 10.56
N LEU A 121 10.43 9.34 11.03
CA LEU A 121 9.60 8.99 12.20
C LEU A 121 10.39 8.57 13.44
N GLN A 122 11.72 8.72 13.46
CA GLN A 122 12.58 8.37 14.60
C GLN A 122 12.10 8.90 15.96
N LYS A 123 11.39 10.04 15.98
CA LYS A 123 10.83 10.63 17.20
C LYS A 123 9.53 9.98 17.69
N MET A 124 8.80 9.27 16.82
CA MET A 124 7.49 8.68 17.10
C MET A 124 7.48 7.15 17.13
N GLU A 125 8.35 6.49 16.37
CA GLU A 125 8.36 5.03 16.24
C GLU A 125 9.74 4.46 16.56
N LYS A 126 9.88 3.77 17.71
CA LYS A 126 11.14 3.09 18.06
C LYS A 126 11.24 1.82 17.21
N VAL A 127 12.09 1.85 16.19
CA VAL A 127 12.44 0.64 15.40
C VAL A 127 13.10 -0.37 16.35
N THR A 128 12.33 -1.37 16.79
CA THR A 128 12.82 -2.42 17.69
C THR A 128 13.58 -3.49 16.90
N LYS A 129 14.54 -4.16 17.56
CA LYS A 129 15.31 -5.27 16.95
C LYS A 129 14.40 -6.39 16.38
N ARG A 130 13.19 -6.57 16.94
CA ARG A 130 12.17 -7.51 16.44
C ARG A 130 11.61 -7.12 15.07
N VAL A 131 11.37 -5.83 14.83
CA VAL A 131 10.87 -5.33 13.54
C VAL A 131 11.91 -5.53 12.45
N VAL A 132 13.18 -5.23 12.77
CA VAL A 132 14.31 -5.46 11.84
C VAL A 132 14.43 -6.94 11.49
N PHE A 133 14.35 -7.83 12.49
CA PHE A 133 14.41 -9.28 12.24
C PHE A 133 13.26 -9.77 11.35
N GLY A 134 12.03 -9.30 11.61
CA GLY A 134 10.87 -9.63 10.77
C GLY A 134 11.05 -9.16 9.33
N ALA A 135 11.58 -7.95 9.12
CA ALA A 135 11.86 -7.44 7.78
C ALA A 135 12.93 -8.26 7.04
N ILE A 136 14.01 -8.65 7.72
CA ILE A 136 15.05 -9.53 7.14
C ILE A 136 14.42 -10.87 6.70
N LEU A 137 13.50 -11.41 7.50
CA LEU A 137 12.80 -12.66 7.20
C LEU A 137 11.92 -12.53 5.95
N VAL A 138 11.16 -11.43 5.83
CA VAL A 138 10.35 -11.13 4.64
C VAL A 138 11.23 -11.02 3.39
N VAL A 139 12.33 -10.28 3.49
CA VAL A 139 13.28 -10.07 2.39
C VAL A 139 13.95 -11.38 1.97
N GLY A 140 14.35 -12.20 2.95
CA GLY A 140 14.88 -13.54 2.68
C GLY A 140 13.88 -14.40 1.90
N GLY A 141 12.60 -14.39 2.31
CA GLY A 141 11.54 -15.07 1.57
C GLY A 141 11.39 -14.57 0.13
N VAL A 142 11.44 -13.25 -0.08
CA VAL A 142 11.38 -12.65 -1.42
C VAL A 142 12.56 -13.10 -2.29
N VAL A 143 13.79 -13.07 -1.76
CA VAL A 143 14.99 -13.47 -2.49
C VAL A 143 14.90 -14.93 -2.95
N VAL A 144 14.40 -15.84 -2.09
CA VAL A 144 14.19 -17.25 -2.46
C VAL A 144 13.21 -17.38 -3.62
N ILE A 145 12.09 -16.67 -3.60
CA ILE A 145 11.08 -16.72 -4.67
C ILE A 145 11.65 -16.18 -5.99
N VAL A 146 12.42 -15.09 -5.94
CA VAL A 146 13.02 -14.49 -7.13
C VAL A 146 14.06 -15.43 -7.75
N ILE A 147 14.93 -16.03 -6.93
CA ILE A 147 15.94 -17.00 -7.40
C ILE A 147 15.27 -18.21 -8.04
N GLN A 148 14.19 -18.73 -7.44
CA GLN A 148 13.43 -19.85 -8.01
C GLN A 148 12.81 -19.50 -9.38
N ASN A 149 12.41 -18.25 -9.63
CA ASN A 149 11.88 -17.85 -10.92
C ASN A 149 12.96 -17.64 -12.00
N LEU A 150 14.22 -17.45 -11.58
CA LEU A 150 15.36 -17.17 -12.46
C LEU A 150 16.09 -18.43 -12.94
N ILE A 151 15.87 -19.57 -12.29
CA ILE A 151 16.44 -20.91 -12.58
C ILE A 151 15.41 -21.72 -13.35
#